data_AF-A0AAU9UE26-F1
#
_entry.id   AF-A0AAU9UE26-F1
#
_cell.length_a   1.000
_cell.length_b   1.000
_cell.length_c   1.000
_cell.angle_alpha   90.00
_cell.angle_beta   90.00
_cell.angle_gamma   90.00
#
_symmetry.space_group_name_H-M   'P 1'
#
loop_
_entity.id
_entity.type
_entity.pdbx_description
1 polymer ?
#
loop_
_entity_poly.entity_id
_entity_poly.type
_entity_poly.pdbx_seq_one_letter_code
_entity_poly.pdbx_strand_id
1 'polypeptide(L)'
;MLSEYCHPYEPFKCPVDGNCISIQYLCDGAPDCIDGYDEDSKLCTAAKRPPVEETASFLQSLIASHGPNYLEKLFGSKARDALEPLGGVEKVAIALSESQTIEDFGAALHLMRSDLEHLRSVFMAVENGDLGMLKSLGIKDNELGDVKFFLEKLVNTGFLD
;
A
#
# COMPACT_ATOMS: atom_id res chain seq x y z
N MET A 1 -6.10 -40.58 7.61
CA MET A 1 -5.55 -39.35 8.20
C MET A 1 -5.52 -38.32 7.09
N LEU A 2 -6.44 -37.35 7.09
CA LEU A 2 -6.35 -36.22 6.17
C LEU A 2 -5.34 -35.25 6.77
N SER A 3 -4.33 -34.88 5.98
CA SER A 3 -3.32 -33.90 6.37
C SER A 3 -4.00 -32.59 6.80
N GLU A 4 -3.79 -32.14 8.03
CA GLU A 4 -4.28 -30.83 8.52
C GLU A 4 -3.56 -29.65 7.84
N TYR A 5 -2.50 -29.93 7.08
CA TYR A 5 -1.62 -28.93 6.49
C TYR A 5 -1.61 -29.03 4.97
N CYS A 6 -1.65 -27.87 4.31
CA CYS A 6 -1.48 -27.77 2.87
C CYS A 6 -0.05 -28.14 2.46
N HIS A 7 0.09 -28.67 1.25
CA HIS A 7 1.39 -29.02 0.70
C HIS A 7 2.20 -27.73 0.43
N PRO A 8 3.55 -27.72 0.56
CA PRO A 8 4.35 -26.52 0.31
C PRO A 8 4.20 -25.90 -1.09
N TYR A 9 3.80 -26.68 -2.10
CA TYR A 9 3.54 -26.19 -3.46
C TYR A 9 2.12 -25.62 -3.65
N GLU A 10 1.22 -25.93 -2.73
CA GLU A 10 -0.18 -25.48 -2.70
C GLU A 10 -0.51 -24.90 -1.32
N PRO A 11 0.24 -23.89 -0.83
CA PRO A 11 0.21 -23.53 0.58
C PRO A 11 -1.07 -22.78 1.02
N PHE A 12 -1.89 -22.30 0.08
CA PHE A 12 -3.08 -21.52 0.40
C PHE A 12 -4.30 -22.42 0.55
N LYS A 13 -4.99 -22.34 1.69
CA LYS A 13 -6.19 -23.14 1.97
C LYS A 13 -7.47 -22.32 1.74
N CYS A 14 -8.32 -22.78 0.83
CA CYS A 14 -9.65 -22.23 0.61
C CYS A 14 -10.49 -22.36 1.89
N PRO A 15 -11.18 -21.29 2.34
CA PRO A 15 -11.85 -21.26 3.64
C PRO A 15 -13.08 -22.18 3.73
N VAL A 16 -13.82 -22.35 2.62
CA VAL A 16 -15.09 -23.10 2.62
C VAL A 16 -14.88 -24.60 2.42
N ASP A 17 -14.20 -24.99 1.33
CA ASP A 17 -14.02 -26.41 0.99
C ASP A 17 -12.78 -27.04 1.65
N GLY A 18 -11.83 -26.21 2.09
CA GLY A 18 -10.56 -26.67 2.63
C GLY A 18 -9.58 -27.18 1.58
N ASN A 19 -9.91 -27.05 0.28
CA ASN A 19 -9.00 -27.29 -0.82
C ASN A 19 -7.74 -26.42 -0.70
N CYS A 20 -6.60 -26.95 -1.12
CA CYS A 20 -5.33 -26.24 -1.09
C CYS A 20 -4.93 -25.87 -2.52
N ILE A 21 -4.55 -24.62 -2.76
CA ILE A 21 -4.13 -24.11 -4.06
C ILE A 21 -2.75 -23.45 -3.98
N SER A 22 -2.08 -23.42 -5.13
CA SER A 22 -0.81 -22.71 -5.27
C SER A 22 -1.00 -21.20 -5.26
N ILE A 23 0.00 -20.46 -4.79
CA ILE A 23 -0.03 -18.98 -4.74
C ILE A 23 -0.19 -18.38 -6.14
N GLN A 24 0.23 -19.10 -7.20
CA GLN A 24 0.06 -18.65 -8.59
C GLN A 24 -1.41 -18.56 -9.03
N TYR A 25 -2.32 -19.24 -8.32
CA TYR A 25 -3.77 -19.22 -8.52
C TYR A 25 -4.48 -18.18 -7.65
N LEU A 26 -3.74 -17.40 -6.86
CA LEU A 26 -4.33 -16.27 -6.14
C LEU A 26 -4.40 -15.07 -7.07
N CYS A 27 -5.60 -14.56 -7.30
CA CYS A 27 -5.86 -13.34 -8.06
C CYS A 27 -5.43 -13.43 -9.52
N ASP A 28 -5.62 -14.60 -10.13
CA ASP A 28 -5.25 -14.89 -11.51
C ASP A 28 -6.39 -14.64 -12.51
N GLY A 29 -7.58 -14.30 -12.01
CA GLY A 29 -8.79 -14.01 -12.79
C GLY A 29 -9.72 -15.21 -13.00
N ALA A 30 -9.43 -16.37 -12.40
CA ALA A 30 -10.27 -17.56 -12.44
C ALA A 30 -10.52 -18.09 -11.01
N PRO A 31 -11.77 -18.49 -10.67
CA PRO A 31 -12.04 -19.03 -9.34
C PRO A 31 -11.55 -20.48 -9.22
N ASP A 32 -10.57 -20.70 -8.36
CA ASP A 32 -10.04 -22.01 -7.96
C ASP A 32 -10.59 -22.49 -6.62
N CYS A 33 -11.02 -21.58 -5.74
CA CYS A 33 -11.87 -21.93 -4.60
C CYS A 33 -13.34 -22.05 -5.03
N ILE A 34 -14.10 -22.93 -4.35
CA ILE A 34 -15.53 -23.14 -4.66
C ILE A 34 -16.38 -21.87 -4.51
N ASP A 35 -16.00 -21.00 -3.58
CA ASP A 35 -16.61 -19.71 -3.31
C ASP A 35 -15.90 -18.54 -4.01
N GLY A 36 -14.85 -18.83 -4.79
CA GLY A 36 -14.02 -17.83 -5.47
C GLY A 36 -13.25 -16.91 -4.52
N TYR A 37 -13.00 -17.34 -3.28
CA TYR A 37 -12.32 -16.53 -2.26
C TYR A 37 -10.91 -16.12 -2.66
N ASP A 38 -10.23 -16.97 -3.44
CA ASP A 38 -8.94 -16.70 -4.08
C ASP A 38 -8.94 -15.46 -4.99
N GLU A 39 -10.11 -15.05 -5.48
CA GLU A 39 -10.33 -13.87 -6.32
C GLU A 39 -11.01 -12.71 -5.56
N ASP A 40 -11.15 -12.81 -4.23
CA ASP A 40 -11.71 -11.73 -3.41
C ASP A 40 -10.83 -10.47 -3.48
N SER A 41 -11.45 -9.31 -3.69
CA SER A 41 -10.71 -8.06 -3.90
C SER A 41 -9.86 -7.65 -2.69
N LYS A 42 -10.30 -7.96 -1.46
CA LYS A 42 -9.52 -7.66 -0.25
C LYS A 42 -8.35 -8.62 -0.10
N LEU A 43 -8.56 -9.90 -0.40
CA LEU A 43 -7.47 -10.87 -0.44
C LEU A 43 -6.41 -10.45 -1.47
N CYS A 44 -6.84 -10.07 -2.67
CA CYS A 44 -5.94 -9.64 -3.73
C CYS A 44 -5.20 -8.35 -3.40
N THR A 45 -5.86 -7.41 -2.71
CA THR A 45 -5.20 -6.22 -2.19
C THR A 45 -4.11 -6.62 -1.19
N ALA A 46 -4.44 -7.44 -0.19
CA ALA A 46 -3.47 -7.91 0.80
C ALA A 46 -2.30 -8.71 0.20
N ALA A 47 -2.55 -9.49 -0.86
CA ALA A 47 -1.52 -10.27 -1.55
C ALA A 47 -0.55 -9.41 -2.38
N LYS A 48 -1.03 -8.31 -2.96
CA LYS A 48 -0.23 -7.43 -3.83
C LYS A 48 0.47 -6.31 -3.05
N ARG A 49 -0.15 -5.82 -1.97
CA ARG A 49 0.33 -4.66 -1.20
C ARG A 49 1.59 -4.97 -0.40
N PRO A 50 2.45 -3.97 -0.15
CA PRO A 50 3.49 -4.11 0.85
C PRO A 50 2.88 -4.42 2.23
N PRO A 51 3.48 -5.31 3.03
CA PRO A 51 2.99 -5.61 4.37
C PRO A 51 3.06 -4.38 5.27
N VAL A 52 2.16 -4.31 6.26
CA VAL A 52 2.02 -3.16 7.16
C VAL A 52 3.33 -2.84 7.86
N GLU A 53 4.04 -3.86 8.34
CA GLU A 53 5.29 -3.73 9.07
C GLU A 53 6.41 -3.12 8.21
N GLU A 54 6.47 -3.49 6.92
CA GLU A 54 7.42 -2.92 5.97
C GLU A 54 7.05 -1.46 5.66
N THR A 55 5.76 -1.20 5.41
CA THR A 55 5.23 0.14 5.16
C THR A 55 5.49 1.08 6.34
N ALA A 56 5.20 0.64 7.56
CA ALA A 56 5.42 1.40 8.78
C ALA A 56 6.92 1.66 9.01
N SER A 57 7.76 0.65 8.84
CA SER A 57 9.22 0.78 8.99
C SER A 57 9.80 1.80 8.01
N PHE A 58 9.30 1.83 6.77
CA PHE A 58 9.71 2.80 5.79
C PHE A 58 9.32 4.23 6.18
N LEU A 59 8.04 4.46 6.53
CA LEU A 59 7.55 5.78 6.97
C LEU A 59 8.33 6.27 8.20
N GLN A 60 8.58 5.37 9.16
CA GLN A 60 9.35 5.68 10.37
C GLN A 60 10.80 6.07 10.04
N SER A 61 11.41 5.40 9.06
CA SER A 61 12.77 5.71 8.60
C SER A 61 12.85 7.09 7.96
N LEU A 62 11.87 7.46 7.12
CA LEU A 62 11.79 8.80 6.55
C LEU A 62 11.65 9.88 7.63
N ILE A 63 10.78 9.66 8.62
CA ILE A 63 10.60 10.57 9.74
C ILE A 63 11.90 10.69 10.56
N ALA A 64 12.57 9.58 10.84
CA ALA A 64 13.81 9.58 11.62
C ALA A 64 14.96 10.31 10.90
N SER A 65 15.06 10.16 9.58
CA SER A 65 16.14 10.75 8.79
C SER A 65 15.90 12.22 8.42
N HIS A 66 14.64 12.63 8.22
CA HIS A 66 14.31 13.94 7.66
C HIS A 66 13.46 14.83 8.57
N GLY A 67 13.03 14.31 9.72
CA GLY A 67 12.26 15.02 10.74
C GLY A 67 10.76 14.71 10.69
N PRO A 68 10.02 15.06 11.77
CA PRO A 68 8.61 14.68 11.97
C PRO A 68 7.65 15.25 10.92
N ASN A 69 8.05 16.31 10.22
CA ASN A 69 7.23 17.01 9.24
C ASN A 69 7.56 16.63 7.79
N TYR A 70 8.48 15.69 7.56
CA TYR A 70 8.93 15.35 6.22
C TYR A 70 7.81 14.82 5.31
N LEU A 71 6.90 14.03 5.89
CA LEU A 71 5.80 13.42 5.15
C LEU A 71 4.72 14.42 4.71
N GLU A 72 4.74 15.67 5.18
CA GLU A 72 3.87 16.74 4.66
C GLU A 72 4.08 16.97 3.16
N LYS A 73 5.29 16.70 2.65
CA LYS A 73 5.62 16.82 1.23
C LYS A 73 4.79 15.86 0.36
N LEU A 74 4.47 14.68 0.90
CA LEU A 74 3.77 13.61 0.19
C LEU A 74 2.27 13.63 0.47
N PHE A 75 1.89 13.69 1.74
CA PHE A 75 0.51 13.52 2.21
C PHE A 75 -0.18 14.84 2.55
N GLY A 76 0.49 15.97 2.32
CA GLY A 76 -0.02 17.30 2.63
C GLY A 76 0.02 17.63 4.13
N SER A 77 -0.58 18.76 4.49
CA SER A 77 -0.39 19.37 5.81
C SER A 77 -0.90 18.55 7.00
N LYS A 78 -1.72 17.52 6.78
CA LYS A 78 -2.18 16.60 7.84
C LYS A 78 -1.11 15.59 8.26
N ALA A 79 -0.04 15.44 7.48
CA ALA A 79 1.04 14.50 7.78
C ALA A 79 2.18 15.08 8.63
N ARG A 80 1.97 16.27 9.19
CA ARG A 80 2.86 16.87 10.19
C ARG A 80 2.98 16.00 11.43
N ASP A 81 3.96 16.31 12.26
CA ASP A 81 4.13 15.78 13.60
C ASP A 81 4.08 14.24 13.61
N ALA A 82 4.84 13.62 12.69
CA ALA A 82 4.91 12.17 12.51
C ALA A 82 3.55 11.50 12.23
N LEU A 83 2.73 12.15 11.38
CA LEU A 83 1.38 11.70 11.01
C LEU A 83 0.39 11.71 12.19
N GLU A 84 0.68 12.38 13.32
CA GLU A 84 -0.20 12.41 14.49
C GLU A 84 -1.66 12.79 14.14
N PRO A 85 -1.94 13.80 13.29
CA PRO A 85 -3.32 14.14 12.91
C PRO A 85 -4.04 13.06 12.12
N LEU A 86 -3.30 12.14 11.49
CA LEU A 86 -3.83 10.97 10.77
C LEU A 86 -3.91 9.73 11.68
N GLY A 87 -3.50 9.85 12.94
CA GLY A 87 -3.45 8.77 13.93
C GLY A 87 -2.13 8.01 13.98
N GLY A 88 -1.05 8.62 13.48
CA GLY A 88 0.32 8.11 13.56
C GLY A 88 0.70 7.14 12.44
N VAL A 89 1.97 6.76 12.43
CA VAL A 89 2.60 5.92 11.40
C VAL A 89 1.86 4.60 11.18
N GLU A 90 1.53 3.88 12.27
CA GLU A 90 0.90 2.57 12.20
C GLU A 90 -0.46 2.63 11.49
N LYS A 91 -1.30 3.59 11.85
CA LYS A 91 -2.64 3.74 11.25
C LYS A 91 -2.55 4.07 9.76
N VAL A 92 -1.60 4.91 9.37
CA VAL A 92 -1.38 5.25 7.96
C VAL A 92 -0.82 4.06 7.19
N ALA A 93 0.09 3.28 7.78
CA ALA A 93 0.64 2.07 7.16
C ALA A 93 -0.42 1.00 6.93
N ILE A 94 -1.32 0.78 7.91
CA ILE A 94 -2.49 -0.09 7.76
C ILE A 94 -3.37 0.41 6.61
N ALA A 95 -3.70 1.70 6.60
CA ALA A 95 -4.55 2.26 5.56
C ALA A 95 -3.91 2.11 4.16
N LEU A 96 -2.61 2.34 3.99
CA LEU A 96 -1.91 2.15 2.71
C LEU A 96 -1.88 0.70 2.23
N SER A 97 -1.85 -0.25 3.17
CA SER A 97 -1.74 -1.69 2.87
C SER A 97 -3.09 -2.38 2.66
N GLU A 98 -4.16 -1.87 3.28
CA GLU A 98 -5.50 -2.48 3.20
C GLU A 98 -6.44 -1.76 2.23
N SER A 99 -6.18 -0.49 1.91
CA SER A 99 -7.06 0.27 1.01
C SER A 99 -6.86 -0.18 -0.44
N GLN A 100 -7.95 -0.55 -1.09
CA GLN A 100 -7.94 -1.02 -2.48
C GLN A 100 -7.53 0.12 -3.43
N THR A 101 -8.15 1.28 -3.26
CA THR A 101 -7.92 2.48 -4.07
C THR A 101 -7.40 3.65 -3.24
N ILE A 102 -6.86 4.67 -3.90
CA ILE A 102 -6.48 5.92 -3.25
C ILE A 102 -7.70 6.65 -2.67
N GLU A 103 -8.88 6.47 -3.26
CA GLU A 103 -10.16 6.94 -2.73
C GLU A 103 -10.51 6.28 -1.38
N ASP A 104 -10.35 4.95 -1.27
CA ASP A 104 -10.57 4.21 -0.03
C ASP A 104 -9.60 4.66 1.07
N PHE A 105 -8.33 4.89 0.69
CA PHE A 105 -7.32 5.42 1.61
C PHE A 105 -7.70 6.81 2.13
N GLY A 106 -8.12 7.70 1.22
CA GLY A 106 -8.59 9.03 1.57
C GLY A 106 -9.80 8.99 2.52
N ALA A 107 -10.73 8.07 2.29
CA ALA A 107 -11.87 7.85 3.16
C ALA A 107 -11.47 7.31 4.54
N ALA A 108 -10.58 6.31 4.60
CA ALA A 108 -10.11 5.68 5.83
C ALA A 108 -9.39 6.65 6.77
N LEU A 109 -8.67 7.63 6.21
CA LEU A 109 -7.96 8.66 6.98
C LEU A 109 -8.72 9.99 7.08
N HIS A 110 -9.94 10.07 6.54
CA HIS A 110 -10.73 11.30 6.49
C HIS A 110 -9.95 12.50 5.90
N LEU A 111 -9.30 12.28 4.77
CA LEU A 111 -8.57 13.32 4.05
C LEU A 111 -9.55 14.34 3.43
N MET A 112 -9.13 15.61 3.36
CA MET A 112 -9.89 16.59 2.58
C MET A 112 -9.68 16.33 1.09
N ARG A 113 -10.62 16.81 0.25
CA ARG A 113 -10.49 16.68 -1.22
C ARG A 113 -9.15 17.21 -1.74
N SER A 114 -8.74 18.39 -1.28
CA SER A 114 -7.46 18.99 -1.68
C SER A 114 -6.25 18.14 -1.29
N ASP A 115 -6.29 17.48 -0.12
CA ASP A 115 -5.21 16.61 0.33
C ASP A 115 -5.16 15.34 -0.53
N LEU A 116 -6.33 14.78 -0.85
CA LEU A 116 -6.45 13.61 -1.71
C LEU A 116 -6.02 13.91 -3.15
N GLU A 117 -6.39 15.06 -3.71
CA GLU A 117 -5.95 15.52 -5.04
C GLU A 117 -4.44 15.73 -5.09
N HIS A 118 -3.86 16.34 -4.04
CA HIS A 118 -2.41 16.48 -3.91
C HIS A 118 -1.74 15.10 -3.92
N LEU A 119 -2.19 14.19 -3.04
CA LEU A 119 -1.63 12.85 -2.96
C LEU A 119 -1.74 12.10 -4.30
N ARG A 120 -2.89 12.19 -4.99
CA ARG A 120 -3.09 11.59 -6.30
C ARG A 120 -2.10 12.15 -7.32
N SER A 121 -1.83 13.46 -7.30
CA SER A 121 -0.83 14.06 -8.19
C SER A 121 0.59 13.54 -7.93
N VAL A 122 0.95 13.26 -6.67
CA VAL A 122 2.24 12.70 -6.28
C VAL A 122 2.40 11.28 -6.83
N PHE A 123 1.39 10.43 -6.64
CA PHE A 123 1.41 9.07 -7.17
C PHE A 123 1.41 9.03 -8.70
N MET A 124 0.61 9.89 -9.35
CA MET A 124 0.61 10.05 -10.81
C MET A 124 1.97 10.50 -11.35
N ALA A 125 2.67 11.38 -10.65
CA ALA A 125 4.02 11.77 -11.04
C ALA A 125 4.99 10.58 -11.01
N VAL A 126 4.87 9.71 -10.01
CA VAL A 126 5.67 8.49 -9.90
C VAL A 126 5.33 7.49 -11.01
N GLU A 127 4.05 7.24 -11.26
CA GLU A 127 3.58 6.37 -12.34
C GLU A 127 4.10 6.79 -13.72
N ASN A 128 4.11 8.11 -13.98
CA ASN A 128 4.59 8.68 -15.23
C ASN A 128 6.12 8.87 -15.28
N GLY A 129 6.84 8.58 -14.20
CA GLY A 129 8.29 8.82 -14.10
C GLY A 129 8.69 10.29 -14.03
N ASP A 130 7.77 11.21 -13.71
CA ASP A 130 8.03 12.63 -13.53
C ASP A 130 8.66 12.91 -12.15
N LEU A 131 9.97 12.66 -12.08
CA LEU A 131 10.76 12.97 -10.89
C LEU A 131 10.95 14.48 -10.66
N GLY A 132 10.66 15.31 -11.65
CA GLY A 132 10.69 16.77 -11.52
C GLY A 132 9.65 17.26 -10.53
N MET A 133 8.47 16.65 -10.53
CA MET A 133 7.41 16.96 -9.58
C MET A 133 7.84 16.63 -8.14
N LEU A 134 8.44 15.46 -7.90
CA LEU A 134 8.95 15.09 -6.56
C LEU A 134 10.01 16.08 -6.05
N LYS A 135 10.93 16.51 -6.92
CA LYS A 135 11.91 17.55 -6.58
C LYS A 135 11.24 18.89 -6.25
N SER A 136 10.16 19.23 -6.95
CA SER A 136 9.40 20.47 -6.71
C SER A 136 8.69 20.46 -5.35
N LEU A 137 8.43 19.29 -4.77
CA LEU A 137 7.96 19.13 -3.39
C LEU A 137 9.10 19.31 -2.35
N GLY A 138 10.32 19.59 -2.80
CA GLY A 138 11.50 19.76 -1.96
C GLY A 138 12.15 18.45 -1.51
N ILE A 139 11.87 17.32 -2.18
CA ILE A 139 12.60 16.06 -1.99
C ILE A 139 13.98 16.20 -2.63
N LYS A 140 15.04 15.94 -1.87
CA LYS A 140 16.42 16.08 -2.36
C LYS A 140 16.81 14.91 -3.25
N ASP A 141 17.82 15.11 -4.10
CA ASP A 141 18.30 14.06 -5.02
C ASP A 141 18.76 12.78 -4.30
N ASN A 142 19.32 12.89 -3.09
CA ASN A 142 19.73 11.74 -2.28
C ASN A 142 18.57 11.02 -1.58
N GLU A 143 17.38 11.62 -1.53
CA GLU A 143 16.16 11.09 -0.92
C GLU A 143 15.21 10.51 -1.99
N LEU A 144 15.35 11.00 -3.22
CA LEU A 144 14.44 10.75 -4.32
C LEU A 144 14.33 9.26 -4.67
N GLY A 145 15.44 8.52 -4.61
CA GLY A 145 15.45 7.08 -4.89
C GLY A 145 14.56 6.30 -3.93
N ASP A 146 14.71 6.53 -2.63
CA ASP A 146 13.95 5.83 -1.60
C ASP A 146 12.46 6.17 -1.66
N VAL A 147 12.13 7.46 -1.80
CA VAL A 147 10.73 7.92 -1.91
C VAL A 147 10.07 7.39 -3.16
N LYS A 148 10.75 7.47 -4.31
CA LYS A 148 10.26 6.93 -5.58
C LYS A 148 9.99 5.44 -5.45
N PHE A 149 10.95 4.67 -4.95
CA PHE A 149 10.84 3.22 -4.81
C PHE A 149 9.63 2.81 -3.98
N PHE A 150 9.39 3.48 -2.85
CA PHE A 150 8.22 3.21 -2.01
C PHE A 150 6.90 3.53 -2.70
N LEU A 151 6.79 4.69 -3.34
CA LEU A 151 5.57 5.08 -4.04
C LEU A 151 5.29 4.14 -5.24
N GLU A 152 6.34 3.74 -5.97
CA GLU A 152 6.24 2.76 -7.07
C GLU A 152 5.68 1.42 -6.60
N LYS A 153 6.07 0.95 -5.40
CA LYS A 153 5.49 -0.28 -4.85
C LYS A 153 3.98 -0.20 -4.72
N LEU A 154 3.44 0.94 -4.29
CA LEU A 154 1.99 1.12 -4.16
C LEU A 154 1.32 1.28 -5.54
N VAL A 155 1.91 2.06 -6.45
CA VAL A 155 1.38 2.24 -7.82
C VAL A 155 1.24 0.89 -8.53
N ASN A 156 2.26 0.03 -8.47
CA ASN A 156 2.28 -1.28 -9.13
C ASN A 156 1.23 -2.27 -8.60
N THR A 157 0.53 -1.93 -7.51
CA THR A 157 -0.55 -2.76 -6.93
C THR A 157 -1.94 -2.32 -7.37
N GLY A 158 -2.04 -1.33 -8.27
CA GLY A 158 -3.31 -0.76 -8.71
C GLY A 158 -3.88 0.29 -7.76
N PHE A 159 -3.07 0.89 -6.88
CA PHE A 159 -3.58 1.85 -5.89
C PHE A 159 -4.20 3.11 -6.48
N LEU A 160 -3.79 3.49 -7.69
CA LEU A 160 -4.30 4.66 -8.38
C LEU A 160 -5.60 4.41 -9.18
N ASP A 161 -5.97 3.14 -9.34
CA ASP A 161 -7.15 2.71 -10.12
C ASP A 161 -8.46 2.97 -9.36
#